data_AF-W4M332-F1
#
_entry.id   AF-W4M332-F1
#
_cell.length_a   1.000
_cell.length_b   1.000
_cell.length_c   1.000
_cell.angle_alpha   90.00
_cell.angle_beta   90.00
_cell.angle_gamma   90.00
#
_symmetry.space_group_name_H-M   'P 1'
#
loop_
_entity.id
_entity.type
_entity.pdbx_description
1 polymer ?
#
loop_
_entity_poly.entity_id
_entity_poly.type
_entity_poly.pdbx_seq_one_letter_code
_entity_poly.pdbx_strand_id
1 'polypeptide(L)'
;ALRYAGGIALRDAVTSKVMTASYEPPEVSMEPHNEMAYTSVYPSKVLFFCETPPACGGETPIVDVRQYAQLIDPALRQKVTQTGIKYLRHLPHQRAASFASWQQTFYTDEKQDVKRFMDERGFEFYWDEDDNLTYSYVRPATVPHPKTGEDVWFNQLVSHHASYFQGYPDDAHADFDYHRSPFHSQYGDGTEFSPDIIAHIREKIWLCAVAFSWQQGDVLVLDNLLVQHGRMSFEGSRRILVSLVK
;
A
#
# COMPACT_ATOMS: atom_id res chain seq x y z
N ALA A 1 -19.92 2.65 10.18
CA ALA A 1 -18.98 2.98 9.09
C ALA A 1 -17.61 3.20 9.72
N LEU A 2 -16.60 2.45 9.33
CA LEU A 2 -15.22 2.74 9.74
C LEU A 2 -14.79 4.00 8.99
N ARG A 3 -14.63 5.13 9.69
CA ARG A 3 -13.95 6.30 9.12
C ARG A 3 -12.48 5.89 8.94
N TYR A 4 -12.05 5.72 7.69
CA TYR A 4 -10.70 5.32 7.29
C TYR A 4 -9.74 6.52 7.37
N ALA A 5 -9.60 7.11 8.56
CA ALA A 5 -8.69 8.23 8.80
C ALA A 5 -7.23 7.74 8.85
N GLY A 6 -6.32 8.47 8.18
CA GLY A 6 -4.89 8.10 8.09
C GLY A 6 -4.59 7.03 7.03
N GLY A 7 -5.57 6.73 6.18
CA GLY A 7 -5.46 5.76 5.11
C GLY A 7 -4.74 6.28 3.86
N ILE A 8 -4.73 5.44 2.81
CA ILE A 8 -3.98 5.72 1.57
C ILE A 8 -4.88 5.95 0.38
N ALA A 9 -5.82 5.03 0.14
CA ALA A 9 -6.77 5.18 -0.95
C ALA A 9 -7.92 6.12 -0.56
N LEU A 10 -8.18 7.13 -1.39
CA LEU A 10 -9.49 7.77 -1.44
C LEU A 10 -10.48 6.80 -2.08
N ARG A 11 -11.65 6.62 -1.49
CA ARG A 11 -12.67 5.67 -1.96
C ARG A 11 -14.06 6.27 -1.86
N ASP A 12 -14.83 6.17 -2.94
CA ASP A 12 -16.26 6.45 -2.91
C ASP A 12 -17.02 5.22 -2.40
N ALA A 13 -17.89 5.41 -1.42
CA ALA A 13 -18.78 4.36 -0.95
C ALA A 13 -19.92 4.15 -1.97
N VAL A 14 -19.95 3.00 -2.63
CA VAL A 14 -21.06 2.59 -3.52
C VAL A 14 -22.21 2.05 -2.67
N THR A 15 -21.90 1.31 -1.61
CA THR A 15 -22.84 0.90 -0.55
C THR A 15 -22.11 0.86 0.80
N SER A 16 -22.79 0.43 1.88
CA SER A 16 -22.17 0.32 3.22
C SER A 16 -21.01 -0.69 3.32
N LYS A 17 -20.82 -1.56 2.32
CA LYS A 17 -19.78 -2.61 2.30
C LYS A 17 -18.99 -2.68 0.99
N VAL A 18 -19.30 -1.83 0.01
CA VAL A 18 -18.71 -1.86 -1.34
C VAL A 18 -18.16 -0.48 -1.67
N MET A 19 -16.91 -0.45 -2.12
CA MET A 19 -16.19 0.76 -2.52
C MET A 19 -15.65 0.62 -3.95
N THR A 20 -15.39 1.75 -4.60
CA THR A 20 -14.56 1.78 -5.81
C THR A 20 -13.09 1.48 -5.46
N ALA A 21 -12.36 0.86 -6.39
CA ALA A 21 -10.91 0.69 -6.28
C ALA A 21 -10.18 2.06 -6.38
N SER A 22 -8.90 2.08 -6.00
CA SER A 22 -8.04 3.27 -5.98
C SER A 22 -8.10 4.11 -7.26
N TYR A 23 -8.05 5.45 -7.14
CA TYR A 23 -8.02 6.43 -8.25
C TYR A 23 -6.66 6.52 -8.98
N GLU A 24 -5.82 5.48 -8.90
CA GLU A 24 -4.53 5.49 -9.60
C GLU A 24 -4.73 5.60 -11.13
N PRO A 25 -3.94 6.39 -11.85
CA PRO A 25 -4.04 6.53 -13.29
C PRO A 25 -4.02 5.17 -14.01
N PRO A 26 -4.85 4.97 -15.06
CA PRO A 26 -4.96 3.68 -15.73
C PRO A 26 -3.62 3.20 -16.34
N GLU A 27 -2.73 4.12 -16.70
CA GLU A 27 -1.40 3.86 -17.26
C GLU A 27 -0.41 3.29 -16.23
N VAL A 28 -0.65 3.52 -14.94
CA VAL A 28 0.20 3.04 -13.85
C VAL A 28 -0.20 1.60 -13.48
N SER A 29 0.80 0.73 -13.33
CA SER A 29 0.61 -0.59 -12.73
C SER A 29 0.77 -0.50 -11.21
N MET A 30 -0.24 -0.92 -10.46
CA MET A 30 -0.17 -0.99 -9.01
C MET A 30 0.59 -2.26 -8.60
N GLU A 31 1.66 -2.08 -7.83
CA GLU A 31 2.45 -3.19 -7.31
C GLU A 31 1.61 -4.14 -6.45
N PRO A 32 1.89 -5.47 -6.49
CA PRO A 32 1.27 -6.41 -5.58
C PRO A 32 1.50 -6.03 -4.12
N HIS A 33 0.42 -6.00 -3.35
CA HIS A 33 0.44 -5.69 -1.93
C HIS A 33 -0.68 -6.43 -1.19
N ASN A 34 -0.53 -6.59 0.11
CA ASN A 34 -1.63 -7.03 0.98
C ASN A 34 -2.38 -5.79 1.47
N GLU A 35 -3.71 -5.83 1.44
CA GLU A 35 -4.56 -4.69 1.79
C GLU A 35 -4.28 -4.25 3.23
N MET A 36 -3.90 -2.98 3.40
CA MET A 36 -3.65 -2.35 4.70
C MET A 36 -2.53 -3.01 5.55
N ALA A 37 -1.57 -3.71 4.95
CA ALA A 37 -0.50 -4.39 5.73
C ALA A 37 0.48 -3.47 6.47
N TYR A 38 0.39 -2.16 6.26
CA TYR A 38 1.11 -1.14 7.04
C TYR A 38 0.34 -0.71 8.31
N THR A 39 -0.89 -1.17 8.51
CA THR A 39 -1.70 -0.85 9.70
C THR A 39 -1.72 -2.00 10.71
N SER A 40 -2.17 -1.74 11.93
CA SER A 40 -2.41 -2.80 12.94
C SER A 40 -3.77 -3.49 12.80
N VAL A 41 -4.65 -2.95 11.96
CA VAL A 41 -6.01 -3.45 11.76
C VAL A 41 -6.25 -3.55 10.27
N TYR A 42 -6.21 -4.77 9.76
CA TYR A 42 -6.33 -5.09 8.34
C TYR A 42 -7.49 -6.08 8.14
N PRO A 43 -8.06 -6.14 6.92
CA PRO A 43 -9.08 -7.11 6.61
C PRO A 43 -8.50 -8.54 6.58
N SER A 44 -9.27 -9.53 6.97
CA SER A 44 -8.92 -10.94 6.79
C SER A 44 -9.11 -11.40 5.34
N LYS A 45 -10.06 -10.79 4.61
CA LYS A 45 -10.32 -11.08 3.20
C LYS A 45 -10.58 -9.84 2.39
N VAL A 46 -10.13 -9.90 1.13
CA VAL A 46 -10.41 -8.90 0.10
C VAL A 46 -11.23 -9.59 -0.98
N LEU A 47 -12.38 -8.99 -1.32
CA LEU A 47 -13.23 -9.47 -2.38
C LEU A 47 -13.26 -8.43 -3.49
N PHE A 48 -13.05 -8.88 -4.71
CA PHE A 48 -13.19 -8.07 -5.92
C PHE A 48 -14.34 -8.60 -6.77
N PHE A 49 -15.12 -7.69 -7.33
CA PHE A 49 -16.21 -8.01 -8.26
C PHE A 49 -16.06 -7.20 -9.56
N CYS A 50 -16.12 -7.89 -10.70
CA CYS A 50 -16.02 -7.23 -12.00
C CYS A 50 -17.39 -6.81 -12.53
N GLU A 51 -17.68 -5.51 -12.43
CA GLU A 51 -18.86 -4.91 -13.04
C GLU A 51 -18.63 -4.61 -14.53
N THR A 52 -17.45 -4.09 -14.86
CA THR A 52 -17.02 -3.83 -16.25
C THR A 52 -15.57 -4.29 -16.43
N PRO A 53 -15.30 -5.33 -17.24
CA PRO A 53 -13.94 -5.77 -17.51
C PRO A 53 -13.17 -4.72 -18.34
N PRO A 54 -11.85 -4.64 -18.21
CA PRO A 54 -11.02 -3.77 -19.04
C PRO A 54 -11.08 -4.19 -20.52
N ALA A 55 -10.89 -3.24 -21.44
CA ALA A 55 -10.81 -3.54 -22.87
C ALA A 55 -9.45 -4.14 -23.27
N CYS A 56 -8.37 -3.67 -22.64
CA CYS A 56 -7.00 -4.16 -22.81
C CYS A 56 -6.25 -4.03 -21.47
N GLY A 57 -5.44 -5.03 -21.12
CA GLY A 57 -4.71 -5.09 -19.85
C GLY A 57 -5.63 -5.18 -18.64
N GLY A 58 -5.23 -4.56 -17.52
CA GLY A 58 -6.08 -4.41 -16.33
C GLY A 58 -6.32 -5.67 -15.52
N GLU A 59 -5.55 -6.72 -15.79
CA GLU A 59 -5.50 -7.93 -14.99
C GLU A 59 -5.15 -7.58 -13.54
N THR A 60 -5.63 -8.42 -12.62
CA THR A 60 -5.22 -8.36 -11.23
C THR A 60 -4.12 -9.39 -11.00
N PRO A 61 -2.84 -9.00 -10.91
CA PRO A 61 -1.80 -9.92 -10.48
C PRO A 61 -2.11 -10.36 -9.05
N ILE A 62 -2.04 -11.67 -8.82
CA ILE A 62 -2.14 -12.31 -7.50
C ILE A 62 -0.84 -13.04 -7.20
N VAL A 63 -0.36 -12.91 -5.96
CA VAL A 63 0.94 -13.46 -5.54
C VAL A 63 0.79 -14.13 -4.18
N ASP A 64 1.19 -15.40 -4.08
CA ASP A 64 1.28 -16.10 -2.79
C ASP A 64 2.53 -15.63 -2.03
N VAL A 65 2.32 -14.98 -0.90
CA VAL A 65 3.41 -14.40 -0.09
C VAL A 65 4.41 -15.44 0.39
N ARG A 66 3.95 -16.69 0.59
CA ARG A 66 4.81 -17.78 1.06
C ARG A 66 5.82 -18.19 0.01
N GLN A 67 5.48 -18.07 -1.27
CA GLN A 67 6.35 -18.47 -2.37
C GLN A 67 7.48 -17.47 -2.53
N TYR A 68 7.18 -16.18 -2.74
CA TYR A 68 8.25 -15.21 -2.98
C TYR A 68 9.08 -14.95 -1.70
N ALA A 69 8.49 -15.03 -0.51
CA ALA A 69 9.24 -14.85 0.74
C ALA A 69 10.31 -15.93 0.95
N GLN A 70 10.17 -17.12 0.36
CA GLN A 70 11.21 -18.16 0.36
C GLN A 70 12.35 -17.87 -0.62
N LEU A 71 12.11 -17.02 -1.62
CA LEU A 71 13.10 -16.62 -2.63
C LEU A 71 13.88 -15.35 -2.25
N ILE A 72 13.40 -14.61 -1.23
CA ILE A 72 14.13 -13.46 -0.67
C ILE A 72 15.41 -13.96 -0.01
N ASP A 73 16.49 -13.16 -0.11
CA ASP A 73 17.77 -13.49 0.51
C ASP A 73 17.56 -13.75 2.03
N PRO A 74 18.02 -14.89 2.58
CA PRO A 74 17.73 -15.24 3.97
C PRO A 74 18.26 -14.23 4.99
N ALA A 75 19.42 -13.60 4.74
CA ALA A 75 20.01 -12.62 5.64
C ALA A 75 19.20 -11.31 5.61
N LEU A 76 18.77 -10.88 4.42
CA LEU A 76 17.83 -9.76 4.27
C LEU A 76 16.51 -10.04 5.00
N ARG A 77 15.90 -11.20 4.77
CA ARG A 77 14.64 -11.59 5.42
C ARG A 77 14.78 -11.59 6.94
N GLN A 78 15.88 -12.13 7.46
CA GLN A 78 16.17 -12.11 8.89
C GLN A 78 16.32 -10.68 9.42
N LYS A 79 17.11 -9.83 8.76
CA LYS A 79 17.33 -8.45 9.20
C LYS A 79 16.03 -7.64 9.24
N VAL A 80 15.22 -7.75 8.19
CA VAL A 80 13.92 -7.07 8.10
C VAL A 80 12.94 -7.59 9.16
N THR A 81 12.95 -8.89 9.44
CA THR A 81 12.10 -9.46 10.51
C THR A 81 12.53 -8.98 11.90
N GLN A 82 13.84 -8.88 12.15
CA GLN A 82 14.38 -8.44 13.44
C GLN A 82 14.16 -6.95 13.71
N THR A 83 14.30 -6.12 12.68
CA THR A 83 14.18 -4.66 12.82
C THR A 83 12.73 -4.19 12.63
N GLY A 84 11.92 -4.93 11.88
CA GLY A 84 10.67 -4.42 11.35
C GLY A 84 10.90 -3.46 10.18
N ILE A 85 9.83 -2.78 9.78
CA ILE A 85 9.83 -1.82 8.68
C ILE A 85 9.34 -0.48 9.22
N LYS A 86 10.12 0.58 9.04
CA LYS A 86 9.69 1.95 9.32
C LYS A 86 8.99 2.50 8.08
N TYR A 87 7.74 2.92 8.24
CA TYR A 87 7.01 3.66 7.21
C TYR A 87 7.10 5.14 7.51
N LEU A 88 7.57 5.93 6.55
CA LEU A 88 7.64 7.38 6.56
C LEU A 88 6.59 7.93 5.59
N ARG A 89 5.89 8.98 6.00
CA ARG A 89 4.90 9.66 5.18
C ARG A 89 5.10 11.17 5.27
N HIS A 90 5.18 11.82 4.12
CA HIS A 90 5.11 13.27 3.98
C HIS A 90 3.81 13.64 3.26
N LEU A 91 2.99 14.47 3.92
CA LEU A 91 1.69 14.89 3.41
C LEU A 91 1.69 16.41 3.26
N PRO A 92 1.48 16.92 2.03
CA PRO A 92 1.48 18.36 1.80
C PRO A 92 0.27 19.02 2.45
N HIS A 93 0.39 20.30 2.76
CA HIS A 93 -0.77 21.16 2.97
C HIS A 93 -1.51 21.35 1.63
N GLN A 94 -2.84 21.52 1.65
CA GLN A 94 -3.68 21.59 0.43
C GLN A 94 -3.20 22.60 -0.63
N ARG A 95 -2.51 23.67 -0.22
CA ARG A 95 -1.96 24.70 -1.13
C ARG A 95 -0.77 24.22 -1.98
N ALA A 96 -0.15 23.10 -1.61
CA ALA A 96 1.10 22.59 -2.20
C ALA A 96 0.95 21.19 -2.85
N ALA A 97 -0.29 20.74 -3.09
CA ALA A 97 -0.59 19.32 -3.26
C ALA A 97 -0.47 18.81 -4.71
N SER A 98 0.59 18.05 -5.01
CA SER A 98 0.63 17.06 -6.10
C SER A 98 0.03 15.71 -5.70
N PHE A 99 -0.14 15.48 -4.39
CA PHE A 99 -0.72 14.28 -3.79
C PHE A 99 -1.79 14.65 -2.76
N ALA A 100 -2.52 13.65 -2.26
CA ALA A 100 -3.51 13.86 -1.20
C ALA A 100 -2.90 14.61 0.00
N SER A 101 -3.54 15.71 0.41
CA SER A 101 -3.10 16.52 1.54
C SER A 101 -3.32 15.79 2.88
N TRP A 102 -2.72 16.31 3.95
CA TRP A 102 -3.01 15.78 5.29
C TRP A 102 -4.49 15.95 5.66
N GLN A 103 -5.13 17.04 5.25
CA GLN A 103 -6.56 17.26 5.50
C GLN A 103 -7.42 16.19 4.82
N GLN A 104 -7.12 15.87 3.56
CA GLN A 104 -7.81 14.81 2.81
C GLN A 104 -7.55 13.43 3.44
N THR A 105 -6.32 13.19 3.91
CA THR A 105 -5.92 11.92 4.52
C THR A 105 -6.59 11.68 5.88
N PHE A 106 -6.73 12.71 6.70
CA PHE A 106 -7.28 12.62 8.05
C PHE A 106 -8.75 13.06 8.15
N TYR A 107 -9.33 13.57 7.06
CA TYR A 107 -10.70 14.10 6.99
C TYR A 107 -10.97 15.19 8.06
N THR A 108 -10.01 16.10 8.24
CA THR A 108 -10.07 17.20 9.21
C THR A 108 -9.19 18.36 8.77
N ASP A 109 -9.58 19.57 9.12
CA ASP A 109 -8.77 20.79 8.95
C ASP A 109 -8.04 21.18 10.25
N GLU A 110 -8.18 20.38 11.32
CA GLU A 110 -7.67 20.69 12.65
C GLU A 110 -6.40 19.89 12.97
N LYS A 111 -5.24 20.57 13.09
CA LYS A 111 -3.98 19.91 13.49
C LYS A 111 -4.07 19.16 14.82
N GLN A 112 -4.94 19.62 15.72
CA GLN A 112 -5.15 18.97 17.02
C GLN A 112 -5.77 17.57 16.90
N ASP A 113 -6.64 17.34 15.90
CA ASP A 113 -7.20 16.02 15.62
C ASP A 113 -6.11 15.06 15.14
N VAL A 114 -5.25 15.54 14.23
CA VAL A 114 -4.09 14.79 13.74
C VAL A 114 -3.14 14.45 14.89
N LYS A 115 -2.80 15.44 15.74
CA LYS A 115 -1.96 15.21 16.92
C LYS A 115 -2.50 14.10 17.80
N ARG A 116 -3.80 14.15 18.15
CA ARG A 116 -4.45 13.11 18.95
C ARG A 116 -4.36 11.74 18.26
N PHE A 117 -4.59 11.66 16.95
CA PHE A 117 -4.45 10.42 16.19
C PHE A 117 -3.04 9.83 16.30
N MET A 118 -2.00 10.68 16.20
CA MET A 118 -0.59 10.28 16.31
C MET A 118 -0.24 9.83 17.73
N ASP A 119 -0.61 10.61 18.75
CA ASP A 119 -0.33 10.31 20.16
C ASP A 119 -0.96 8.97 20.58
N GLU A 120 -2.23 8.73 20.21
CA GLU A 120 -2.95 7.47 20.50
C GLU A 120 -2.27 6.23 19.92
N ARG A 121 -1.49 6.41 18.85
CA ARG A 121 -0.81 5.32 18.13
C ARG A 121 0.69 5.28 18.39
N GLY A 122 1.22 6.23 19.17
CA GLY A 122 2.65 6.37 19.42
C GLY A 122 3.46 6.64 18.15
N PHE A 123 2.91 7.40 17.20
CA PHE A 123 3.63 7.75 15.97
C PHE A 123 4.55 8.95 16.19
N GLU A 124 5.72 8.91 15.59
CA GLU A 124 6.63 10.06 15.52
C GLU A 124 6.12 11.01 14.44
N PHE A 125 5.99 12.30 14.73
CA PHE A 125 5.54 13.26 13.72
C PHE A 125 6.04 14.68 13.99
N TYR A 126 6.10 15.49 12.94
CA TYR A 126 6.37 16.92 13.02
C TYR A 126 5.66 17.67 11.89
N TRP A 127 5.50 18.98 12.08
CA TRP A 127 5.02 19.92 11.06
C TRP A 127 6.21 20.76 10.58
N ASP A 128 6.32 21.00 9.28
CA ASP A 128 7.33 21.93 8.74
C ASP A 128 6.80 23.37 8.67
N GLU A 129 7.62 24.29 8.16
CA GLU A 129 7.32 25.72 8.05
C GLU A 129 6.16 26.02 7.08
N ASP A 130 5.87 25.11 6.15
CA ASP A 130 4.83 25.22 5.13
C ASP A 130 3.53 24.50 5.53
N ASP A 131 3.39 24.13 6.80
CA ASP A 131 2.26 23.36 7.34
C ASP A 131 2.09 21.95 6.73
N ASN A 132 3.15 21.39 6.14
CA ASN A 132 3.15 19.98 5.74
C ASN A 132 3.36 19.09 6.96
N LEU A 133 2.83 17.88 6.90
CA LEU A 133 2.94 16.88 7.95
C LEU A 133 3.91 15.77 7.54
N THR A 134 4.92 15.51 8.36
CA THR A 134 5.71 14.30 8.25
C THR A 134 5.47 13.42 9.48
N TYR A 135 5.22 12.13 9.27
CA TYR A 135 5.11 11.18 10.37
C TYR A 135 5.66 9.81 10.00
N SER A 136 6.04 9.04 11.02
CA SER A 136 6.58 7.69 10.84
C SER A 136 6.21 6.75 11.97
N TYR A 137 6.29 5.46 11.67
CA TYR A 137 6.01 4.38 12.61
C TYR A 137 6.64 3.07 12.13
N VAL A 138 6.95 2.18 13.08
CA VAL A 138 7.49 0.85 12.79
C VAL A 138 6.39 -0.21 12.86
N ARG A 139 6.45 -1.17 11.94
CA ARG A 139 5.61 -2.38 11.95
C ARG A 139 6.44 -3.64 11.82
N PRO A 140 5.99 -4.77 12.39
CA PRO A 140 6.54 -6.07 12.07
C PRO A 140 6.56 -6.32 10.56
N ALA A 141 7.59 -6.99 10.08
CA ALA A 141 7.63 -7.44 8.68
C ALA A 141 6.79 -8.70 8.44
N THR A 142 6.53 -9.45 9.51
CA THR A 142 5.73 -10.67 9.50
C THR A 142 4.60 -10.59 10.50
N VAL A 143 3.53 -11.34 10.25
CA VAL A 143 2.42 -11.54 11.19
C VAL A 143 2.07 -13.03 11.27
N PRO A 144 1.72 -13.56 12.45
CA PRO A 144 1.30 -14.95 12.56
C PRO A 144 -0.08 -15.15 11.94
N HIS A 145 -0.23 -16.13 11.07
CA HIS A 145 -1.52 -16.48 10.51
C HIS A 145 -2.44 -17.04 11.62
N PRO A 146 -3.66 -16.50 11.81
CA PRO A 146 -4.46 -16.77 13.00
C PRO A 146 -4.95 -18.22 13.13
N LYS A 147 -4.94 -18.99 12.04
CA LYS A 147 -5.35 -20.41 12.07
C LYS A 147 -4.18 -21.39 12.18
N THR A 148 -3.01 -21.03 11.63
CA THR A 148 -1.88 -21.97 11.49
C THR A 148 -0.71 -21.61 12.39
N GLY A 149 -0.63 -20.36 12.85
CA GLY A 149 0.50 -19.84 13.62
C GLY A 149 1.76 -19.59 12.79
N GLU A 150 1.73 -19.85 11.48
CA GLU A 150 2.86 -19.60 10.57
C GLU A 150 3.13 -18.10 10.45
N ASP A 151 4.39 -17.68 10.53
CA ASP A 151 4.79 -16.30 10.27
C ASP A 151 4.68 -15.99 8.78
N VAL A 152 3.78 -15.07 8.44
CA VAL A 152 3.48 -14.66 7.08
C VAL A 152 4.20 -13.36 6.77
N TRP A 153 4.90 -13.28 5.64
CA TRP A 153 5.54 -12.07 5.14
C TRP A 153 4.48 -11.05 4.68
N PHE A 154 3.92 -10.33 5.64
CA PHE A 154 2.78 -9.44 5.48
C PHE A 154 3.21 -8.01 5.78
N ASN A 155 3.61 -7.31 4.72
CA ASN A 155 4.07 -5.93 4.78
C ASN A 155 3.91 -5.26 3.41
N GLN A 156 4.21 -3.96 3.35
CA GLN A 156 4.22 -3.15 2.14
C GLN A 156 5.60 -2.52 1.91
N LEU A 157 6.69 -3.26 2.18
CA LEU A 157 8.05 -2.73 2.03
C LEU A 157 8.26 -2.12 0.64
N VAL A 158 7.98 -2.86 -0.44
CA VAL A 158 8.24 -2.37 -1.80
C VAL A 158 7.17 -1.43 -2.33
N SER A 159 5.89 -1.68 -2.01
CA SER A 159 4.76 -0.89 -2.51
C SER A 159 4.61 0.47 -1.79
N HIS A 160 5.23 0.63 -0.62
CA HIS A 160 5.39 1.92 0.07
C HIS A 160 6.80 2.49 -0.01
N HIS A 161 7.71 1.88 -0.77
CA HIS A 161 9.00 2.50 -1.02
C HIS A 161 8.82 3.64 -2.03
N ALA A 162 9.48 4.78 -1.79
CA ALA A 162 9.32 5.98 -2.62
C ALA A 162 9.66 5.75 -4.11
N SER A 163 10.51 4.76 -4.43
CA SER A 163 10.79 4.38 -5.82
C SER A 163 9.59 3.79 -6.56
N TYR A 164 8.47 3.48 -5.89
CA TYR A 164 7.19 3.17 -6.55
C TYR A 164 6.76 4.30 -7.49
N PHE A 165 6.99 5.56 -7.08
CA PHE A 165 6.61 6.73 -7.87
C PHE A 165 7.52 6.99 -9.08
N GLN A 166 8.71 6.37 -9.15
CA GLN A 166 9.60 6.53 -10.31
C GLN A 166 9.03 5.92 -11.60
N GLY A 167 8.05 5.03 -11.49
CA GLY A 167 7.35 4.43 -12.63
C GLY A 167 6.15 5.24 -13.12
N TYR A 168 5.86 6.40 -12.52
CA TYR A 168 4.73 7.23 -12.95
C TYR A 168 5.05 7.98 -14.24
N PRO A 169 4.05 8.23 -15.09
CA PRO A 169 4.26 8.81 -16.41
C PRO A 169 4.50 10.33 -16.40
N ASP A 170 4.52 10.98 -15.24
CA ASP A 170 4.73 12.43 -15.14
C ASP A 170 6.16 12.80 -14.69
N ASP A 171 6.61 13.97 -15.15
CA ASP A 171 7.93 14.50 -14.80
C ASP A 171 8.03 14.95 -13.34
N ALA A 172 6.91 14.99 -12.59
CA ALA A 172 6.88 15.45 -11.20
C ALA A 172 7.60 14.47 -10.26
N HIS A 173 7.91 13.27 -10.74
CA HIS A 173 8.60 12.22 -9.98
C HIS A 173 10.06 11.99 -10.40
N ALA A 174 10.60 12.75 -11.35
CA ALA A 174 11.97 12.56 -11.86
C ALA A 174 13.06 12.99 -10.86
N ASP A 175 12.87 14.09 -10.14
CA ASP A 175 13.81 14.66 -9.15
C ASP A 175 13.34 14.46 -7.69
N PHE A 176 12.68 13.34 -7.45
CA PHE A 176 11.88 13.13 -6.24
C PHE A 176 12.74 12.86 -4.98
N ASP A 177 12.65 13.72 -3.97
CA ASP A 177 13.22 13.46 -2.64
C ASP A 177 12.39 12.37 -1.92
N TYR A 178 12.99 11.19 -1.75
CA TYR A 178 12.35 10.05 -1.09
C TYR A 178 11.82 10.37 0.31
N HIS A 179 12.48 11.26 1.06
CA HIS A 179 12.05 11.64 2.41
C HIS A 179 10.83 12.57 2.41
N ARG A 180 10.52 13.18 1.27
CA ARG A 180 9.31 13.99 1.06
C ARG A 180 8.25 13.22 0.27
N SER A 181 8.38 11.90 0.17
CA SER A 181 7.38 11.04 -0.47
C SER A 181 6.11 10.91 0.33
N PRO A 182 4.94 10.82 -0.34
CA PRO A 182 3.72 10.34 0.31
C PRO A 182 3.94 9.02 1.04
N PHE A 183 4.83 8.16 0.52
CA PHE A 183 5.23 6.90 1.15
C PHE A 183 6.70 6.62 0.93
N HIS A 184 7.40 6.30 2.02
CA HIS A 184 8.72 5.73 1.95
C HIS A 184 8.89 4.67 3.04
N SER A 185 9.71 3.65 2.76
CA SER A 185 9.94 2.53 3.66
C SER A 185 11.43 2.41 3.94
N GLN A 186 11.78 2.17 5.20
CA GLN A 186 13.14 1.96 5.68
C GLN A 186 13.17 0.71 6.57
N TYR A 187 14.36 0.25 6.94
CA TYR A 187 14.49 -0.68 8.07
C TYR A 187 13.91 -0.03 9.33
N GLY A 188 13.46 -0.83 10.29
CA GLY A 188 12.84 -0.31 11.51
C GLY A 188 13.75 0.59 12.36
N ASP A 189 15.07 0.51 12.17
CA ASP A 189 16.05 1.41 12.78
C ASP A 189 16.22 2.75 12.04
N GLY A 190 15.51 2.95 10.92
CA GLY A 190 15.58 4.13 10.07
C GLY A 190 16.69 4.07 9.02
N THR A 191 17.46 2.99 8.93
CA THR A 191 18.45 2.83 7.84
C THR A 191 17.76 2.55 6.51
N GLU A 192 18.35 3.05 5.42
CA GLU A 192 17.80 2.92 4.07
C GLU A 192 17.86 1.49 3.54
N PHE A 193 16.83 1.10 2.79
CA PHE A 193 16.95 -0.04 1.88
C PHE A 193 17.76 0.39 0.66
N SER A 194 18.79 -0.40 0.29
CA SER A 194 19.49 -0.12 -0.95
C SER A 194 18.58 -0.35 -2.17
N PRO A 195 18.83 0.33 -3.30
CA PRO A 195 18.09 0.07 -4.54
C PRO A 195 18.09 -1.41 -4.95
N ASP A 196 19.22 -2.11 -4.76
CA ASP A 196 19.35 -3.54 -5.05
C ASP A 196 18.43 -4.42 -4.20
N ILE A 197 18.22 -4.06 -2.92
CA ILE A 197 17.30 -4.77 -2.03
C ILE A 197 15.85 -4.61 -2.53
N ILE A 198 15.46 -3.38 -2.88
CA ILE A 198 14.13 -3.09 -3.39
C ILE A 198 13.90 -3.83 -4.71
N ALA A 199 14.88 -3.80 -5.61
CA ALA A 199 14.83 -4.51 -6.90
C ALA A 199 14.73 -6.03 -6.70
N HIS A 200 15.54 -6.60 -5.81
CA HIS A 200 15.51 -8.04 -5.48
C HIS A 200 14.13 -8.49 -5.00
N ILE A 201 13.52 -7.77 -4.06
CA ILE A 201 12.19 -8.15 -3.54
C ILE A 201 11.13 -8.03 -4.64
N ARG A 202 11.13 -6.94 -5.41
CA ARG A 202 10.19 -6.75 -6.54
C ARG A 202 10.33 -7.85 -7.59
N GLU A 203 11.55 -8.22 -7.94
CA GLU A 203 11.81 -9.32 -8.86
C GLU A 203 11.16 -10.61 -8.35
N LYS A 204 11.34 -10.95 -7.06
CA LYS A 204 10.77 -12.19 -6.50
C LYS A 204 9.25 -12.16 -6.44
N ILE A 205 8.65 -11.01 -6.15
CA ILE A 205 7.19 -10.83 -6.20
C ILE A 205 6.67 -11.11 -7.61
N TRP A 206 7.26 -10.47 -8.62
CA TRP A 206 6.80 -10.60 -10.01
C TRP A 206 7.10 -11.97 -10.63
N LEU A 207 8.19 -12.64 -10.22
CA LEU A 207 8.47 -14.03 -10.61
C LEU A 207 7.40 -15.02 -10.13
N CYS A 208 6.74 -14.71 -9.00
CA CYS A 208 5.68 -15.55 -8.43
C CYS A 208 4.27 -15.08 -8.80
N ALA A 209 4.13 -14.01 -9.58
CA ALA A 209 2.83 -13.41 -9.89
C ALA A 209 2.07 -14.21 -10.95
N VAL A 210 0.77 -14.38 -10.73
CA VAL A 210 -0.17 -14.90 -11.72
C VAL A 210 -1.18 -13.81 -12.04
N ALA A 211 -1.36 -13.50 -13.32
CA ALA A 211 -2.34 -12.51 -13.75
C ALA A 211 -3.76 -13.12 -13.80
N PHE A 212 -4.70 -12.53 -13.07
CA PHE A 212 -6.12 -12.87 -13.18
C PHE A 212 -6.80 -11.96 -14.21
N SER A 213 -7.22 -12.55 -15.33
CA SER A 213 -7.97 -11.85 -16.39
C SER A 213 -9.46 -11.82 -16.07
N TRP A 214 -10.01 -10.62 -15.98
CA TRP A 214 -11.38 -10.39 -15.55
C TRP A 214 -12.42 -10.65 -16.64
N GLN A 215 -13.53 -11.29 -16.28
CA GLN A 215 -14.78 -11.29 -17.02
C GLN A 215 -15.89 -10.62 -16.23
N GLN A 216 -16.88 -10.08 -16.93
CA GLN A 216 -18.04 -9.48 -16.29
C GLN A 216 -18.75 -10.50 -15.39
N GLY A 217 -19.00 -10.14 -14.14
CA GLY A 217 -19.66 -11.00 -13.16
C GLY A 217 -18.70 -11.82 -12.28
N ASP A 218 -17.41 -11.86 -12.61
CA ASP A 218 -16.42 -12.59 -11.79
C ASP A 218 -16.35 -12.03 -10.37
N VAL A 219 -16.14 -12.95 -9.42
CA VAL A 219 -15.84 -12.65 -8.03
C VAL A 219 -14.54 -13.32 -7.66
N LEU A 220 -13.54 -12.52 -7.27
CA LEU A 220 -12.27 -12.99 -6.74
C LEU A 220 -12.26 -12.81 -5.22
N VAL A 221 -11.99 -13.88 -4.47
CA VAL A 221 -11.93 -13.85 -3.00
C VAL A 221 -10.53 -14.23 -2.57
N LEU A 222 -9.85 -13.29 -1.90
CA LEU A 222 -8.46 -13.44 -1.48
C LEU A 222 -8.37 -13.55 0.04
N ASP A 223 -7.51 -14.45 0.51
CA ASP A 223 -7.03 -14.40 1.88
C ASP A 223 -5.96 -13.31 1.99
N ASN A 224 -6.29 -12.21 2.67
CA ASN A 224 -5.46 -11.01 2.63
C ASN A 224 -4.08 -11.25 3.24
N LEU A 225 -3.94 -12.19 4.18
CA LEU A 225 -2.65 -12.52 4.76
C LEU A 225 -1.75 -13.22 3.75
N LEU A 226 -2.31 -14.15 2.97
CA LEU A 226 -1.53 -15.05 2.13
C LEU A 226 -1.37 -14.57 0.69
N VAL A 227 -2.25 -13.69 0.22
CA VAL A 227 -2.29 -13.29 -1.19
C VAL A 227 -2.15 -11.78 -1.30
N GLN A 228 -1.11 -11.34 -1.98
CA GLN A 228 -1.01 -9.99 -2.48
C GLN A 228 -1.80 -9.85 -3.78
N HIS A 229 -2.35 -8.67 -4.00
CA HIS A 229 -2.98 -8.29 -5.26
C HIS A 229 -2.43 -6.95 -5.76
N GLY A 230 -2.46 -6.76 -7.07
CA GLY A 230 -2.13 -5.48 -7.70
C GLY A 230 -3.12 -5.13 -8.81
N ARG A 231 -2.67 -4.30 -9.74
CA ARG A 231 -3.44 -3.95 -10.94
C ARG A 231 -2.46 -3.68 -12.08
N MET A 232 -2.56 -4.41 -13.18
CA MET A 232 -1.84 -4.05 -14.40
C MET A 232 -2.40 -2.75 -14.99
N SER A 233 -1.57 -2.02 -15.73
CA SER A 233 -2.06 -0.90 -16.54
C SER A 233 -3.14 -1.36 -17.53
N PHE A 234 -4.05 -0.45 -17.89
CA PHE A 234 -5.17 -0.78 -18.77
C PHE A 234 -5.62 0.39 -19.61
N GLU A 235 -6.37 0.08 -20.66
CA GLU A 235 -7.02 1.06 -21.52
C GLU A 235 -8.54 0.92 -21.47
N GLY A 236 -9.24 2.05 -21.66
CA GLY A 236 -10.70 2.10 -21.74
C GLY A 236 -11.39 1.98 -20.38
N SER A 237 -12.66 1.58 -20.42
CA SER A 237 -13.47 1.44 -19.20
C SER A 237 -13.10 0.20 -18.41
N ARG A 238 -12.87 0.35 -17.10
CA ARG A 238 -12.69 -0.75 -16.16
C ARG A 238 -13.38 -0.41 -14.85
N ARG A 239 -14.22 -1.30 -14.35
CA ARG A 239 -14.94 -1.11 -13.09
C ARG A 239 -14.93 -2.39 -12.28
N ILE A 240 -13.98 -2.44 -11.34
CA ILE A 240 -13.85 -3.51 -10.34
C ILE A 240 -14.21 -2.91 -8.98
N LEU A 241 -15.19 -3.52 -8.31
CA LEU A 241 -15.65 -3.12 -6.99
C LEU A 241 -14.92 -3.93 -5.93
N VAL A 242 -14.69 -3.34 -4.75
CA VAL A 242 -14.01 -4.01 -3.63
C VAL A 242 -14.88 -4.09 -2.38
N SER A 243 -14.81 -5.22 -1.67
CA SER A 243 -15.36 -5.39 -0.33
C SER A 243 -14.30 -5.95 0.62
N LEU A 244 -14.21 -5.37 1.81
CA LEU A 244 -13.24 -5.74 2.84
C LEU A 244 -13.94 -6.44 4.00
N VAL A 245 -13.48 -7.63 4.35
CA VAL A 245 -14.04 -8.44 5.44
C VAL A 245 -13.09 -8.41 6.63
N LYS A 246 -13.65 -8.25 7.84
CA LYS A 246 -12.91 -8.37 9.10
C LYS A 246 -12.68 -9.83 9.43
#